data_AF-A0A0R2AZV4-F1
#
_entry.id   AF-A0A0R2AZV4-F1
#
_cell.length_a   1.000
_cell.length_b   1.000
_cell.length_c   1.000
_cell.angle_alpha   90.00
_cell.angle_beta   90.00
_cell.angle_gamma   90.00
#
_symmetry.space_group_name_H-M   'P 1'
#
loop_
_entity.id
_entity.type
_entity.pdbx_description
1 polymer ?
#
loop_
_entity_poly.entity_id
_entity_poly.type
_entity_poly.pdbx_seq_one_letter_code
_entity_poly.pdbx_strand_id
1 'polypeptide(L)'
;MKNNPILQAVYQLEYQEGSLKNVSSDDPRVKRIAEMVKNAEVNENTAKVAELLDLGYRVKDIAKYMNLNPTSVSRIIRVNKLVVRYIVIEDTCTRHKKIFKGFKDLSEALENLGVEFTHRQLSNALSSSKLIQGRYKMYRVKKINRIKVGG
;
A
#
# COMPACT_ATOMS: atom_id res chain seq x y z
N MET A 1 -13.63 -20.57 12.15
CA MET A 1 -15.04 -20.54 11.70
C MET A 1 -15.19 -19.41 10.69
N LYS A 2 -15.85 -19.63 9.55
CA LYS A 2 -16.04 -18.59 8.52
C LYS A 2 -16.91 -17.45 9.10
N ASN A 3 -16.50 -16.20 8.90
CA ASN A 3 -17.29 -15.02 9.29
C ASN A 3 -18.67 -15.09 8.61
N ASN A 4 -19.74 -15.18 9.40
CA ASN A 4 -21.11 -15.09 8.90
C ASN A 4 -21.50 -13.60 8.81
N PRO A 5 -21.68 -13.03 7.61
CA PRO A 5 -21.94 -11.60 7.44
C PRO A 5 -23.28 -11.15 8.04
N ILE A 6 -24.26 -12.06 8.17
CA ILE A 6 -25.55 -11.77 8.83
C ILE A 6 -25.32 -11.61 10.34
N LEU A 7 -24.53 -12.50 10.93
CA LEU A 7 -24.19 -12.43 12.36
C LEU A 7 -23.41 -11.14 12.68
N GLN A 8 -22.57 -10.68 11.75
CA GLN A 8 -21.86 -9.41 11.86
C GLN A 8 -22.80 -8.20 11.89
N ALA A 9 -23.79 -8.17 11.01
CA ALA A 9 -24.76 -7.08 10.95
C ALA A 9 -25.64 -7.03 12.21
N VAL A 10 -26.09 -8.21 12.69
CA VAL A 10 -26.91 -8.32 13.92
C VAL A 10 -26.14 -7.78 15.13
N TYR A 11 -24.87 -8.13 15.30
CA TYR A 11 -24.07 -7.64 16.42
C TYR A 11 -23.76 -6.14 16.36
N GLN A 12 -23.61 -5.57 15.16
CA GLN A 12 -23.45 -4.11 15.01
C GLN A 12 -24.74 -3.36 15.41
N LEU A 13 -25.90 -3.90 15.04
CA LEU A 13 -27.20 -3.33 15.43
C LEU A 13 -27.39 -3.40 16.94
N GLU A 14 -27.14 -4.55 17.58
CA GLU A 14 -27.24 -4.71 19.05
C GLU A 14 -26.32 -3.73 19.81
N TYR A 15 -25.15 -3.41 19.26
CA TYR A 15 -24.21 -2.46 19.86
C TYR A 15 -24.71 -1.01 19.72
N GLN A 16 -25.25 -0.64 18.55
CA GLN A 16 -25.81 0.69 18.30
C GLN A 16 -27.07 0.96 19.13
N GLU A 17 -27.93 -0.05 19.31
CA GLU A 17 -29.14 0.00 20.13
C GLU A 17 -28.87 -0.02 21.64
N GLY A 18 -27.61 -0.20 22.06
CA GLY A 18 -27.20 -0.15 23.48
C GLY A 18 -27.46 -1.42 24.28
N SER A 19 -28.03 -2.46 23.67
CA SER A 19 -28.24 -3.80 24.25
C SER A 19 -26.93 -4.41 24.81
N LEU A 20 -25.80 -4.14 24.15
CA LEU A 20 -24.48 -4.63 24.56
C LEU A 20 -23.69 -3.68 25.49
N LYS A 21 -24.15 -2.44 25.73
CA LYS A 21 -23.42 -1.46 26.57
C LYS A 21 -23.34 -1.87 28.05
N ASN A 22 -24.29 -2.69 28.52
CA ASN A 22 -24.39 -3.15 29.91
C ASN A 22 -23.94 -4.60 30.11
N VAL A 23 -23.32 -5.21 29.10
CA VAL A 23 -22.91 -6.61 29.12
C VAL A 23 -21.42 -6.68 29.51
N SER A 24 -21.07 -7.65 30.37
CA SER A 24 -19.68 -7.83 30.82
C SER A 24 -18.71 -7.97 29.64
N SER A 25 -17.51 -7.40 29.77
CA SER A 25 -16.41 -7.53 28.81
C SER A 25 -15.97 -8.99 28.59
N ASP A 26 -16.34 -9.88 29.50
CA ASP A 26 -16.09 -11.32 29.37
C ASP A 26 -17.11 -12.08 28.51
N ASP A 27 -18.23 -11.44 28.13
CA ASP A 27 -19.24 -12.06 27.29
C ASP A 27 -18.63 -12.45 25.92
N PRO A 28 -18.81 -13.71 25.47
CA PRO A 28 -18.31 -14.17 24.17
C PRO A 28 -18.74 -13.30 22.99
N ARG A 29 -19.88 -12.60 23.06
CA ARG A 29 -20.36 -11.67 22.03
C ARG A 29 -19.49 -10.41 21.97
N VAL A 30 -19.17 -9.81 23.12
CA VAL A 30 -18.29 -8.62 23.21
C VAL A 30 -16.89 -8.96 22.71
N LYS A 31 -16.36 -10.13 23.10
CA LYS A 31 -15.06 -10.63 22.61
C LYS A 31 -15.05 -10.81 21.09
N ARG A 32 -16.10 -11.41 20.51
CA ARG A 32 -16.22 -11.56 19.05
C ARG A 32 -16.28 -10.21 18.34
N ILE A 33 -17.07 -9.26 18.82
CA ILE A 33 -17.20 -7.93 18.21
C ILE A 33 -15.85 -7.21 18.24
N ALA A 34 -15.15 -7.22 19.38
CA ALA A 34 -13.83 -6.62 19.51
C ALA A 34 -12.83 -7.25 18.53
N GLU A 35 -12.85 -8.57 18.37
CA GLU A 35 -12.00 -9.28 17.42
C GLU A 35 -12.34 -8.95 15.96
N MET A 36 -13.63 -8.78 15.64
CA MET A 36 -14.09 -8.39 14.31
C MET A 36 -13.70 -6.96 13.95
N VAL A 37 -13.87 -6.02 14.88
CA VAL A 37 -13.43 -4.62 14.72
C VAL A 37 -11.92 -4.58 14.51
N LYS A 38 -11.17 -5.31 15.34
CA LYS A 38 -9.70 -5.42 15.20
C LYS A 38 -9.29 -5.99 13.85
N ASN A 39 -9.98 -7.00 13.34
CA ASN A 39 -9.70 -7.59 12.03
C ASN A 39 -10.03 -6.61 10.88
N ALA A 40 -11.13 -5.86 10.99
CA ALA A 40 -11.48 -4.82 10.01
C ALA A 40 -10.43 -3.70 9.98
N GLU A 41 -10.00 -3.23 11.14
CA GLU A 41 -8.96 -2.20 11.29
C GLU A 41 -7.60 -2.68 10.72
N VAL A 42 -7.23 -3.94 10.95
CA VAL A 42 -6.02 -4.55 10.36
C VAL A 42 -6.11 -4.59 8.83
N ASN A 43 -7.27 -4.92 8.27
CA ASN A 43 -7.48 -4.95 6.81
C ASN A 43 -7.39 -3.55 6.19
N GLU A 44 -8.01 -2.55 6.82
CA GLU A 44 -7.97 -1.16 6.35
C GLU A 44 -6.54 -0.60 6.43
N ASN A 45 -5.84 -0.81 7.56
CA ASN A 45 -4.46 -0.41 7.72
C ASN A 45 -3.54 -1.12 6.71
N THR A 46 -3.79 -2.39 6.41
CA THR A 46 -3.02 -3.13 5.40
C THR A 46 -3.19 -2.52 4.02
N ALA A 47 -4.41 -2.16 3.62
CA ALA A 47 -4.69 -1.52 2.34
C ALA A 47 -3.98 -0.16 2.21
N LYS A 48 -4.09 0.70 3.23
CA LYS A 48 -3.42 2.01 3.25
C LYS A 48 -1.90 1.90 3.23
N VAL A 49 -1.32 0.98 4.02
CA VAL A 49 0.14 0.75 3.99
C VAL A 49 0.58 0.29 2.60
N ALA A 50 -0.17 -0.58 1.93
CA ALA A 50 0.15 -1.03 0.58
C ALA A 50 0.13 0.13 -0.43
N GLU A 51 -0.89 1.00 -0.37
CA GLU A 51 -1.00 2.18 -1.23
C GLU A 51 0.19 3.13 -1.03
N LEU A 52 0.50 3.48 0.22
CA LEU A 52 1.61 4.39 0.53
C LEU A 52 2.98 3.80 0.14
N LEU A 53 3.16 2.48 0.25
CA LEU A 53 4.36 1.82 -0.28
C LEU A 53 4.43 1.89 -1.80
N ASP A 54 3.31 1.73 -2.48
CA ASP A 54 3.22 1.84 -3.94
C ASP A 54 3.47 3.28 -4.43
N LEU A 55 3.22 4.28 -3.57
CA LEU A 55 3.61 5.69 -3.77
C LEU A 55 5.11 5.95 -3.50
N GLY A 56 5.80 5.00 -2.87
CA GLY A 56 7.23 5.10 -2.54
C GLY A 56 7.53 5.72 -1.19
N TYR A 57 6.54 5.83 -0.29
CA TYR A 57 6.78 6.30 1.07
C TYR A 57 7.64 5.30 1.85
N ARG A 58 8.56 5.80 2.67
CA ARG A 58 9.35 4.96 3.56
C ARG A 58 8.50 4.58 4.76
N VAL A 59 8.84 3.45 5.39
CA VAL A 59 8.16 2.97 6.62
C VAL A 59 7.97 4.07 7.66
N LYS A 60 8.99 4.93 7.88
CA LYS A 60 8.91 6.05 8.83
C LYS A 60 7.87 7.11 8.41
N ASP A 61 7.77 7.41 7.13
CA ASP A 61 6.83 8.40 6.61
C ASP A 61 5.40 7.85 6.64
N ILE A 62 5.21 6.58 6.31
CA ILE A 62 3.94 5.86 6.44
C ILE A 62 3.47 5.86 7.89
N ALA A 63 4.38 5.54 8.81
CA ALA A 63 4.11 5.54 10.25
C ALA A 63 3.65 6.92 10.72
N LYS A 64 4.32 7.99 10.30
CA LYS A 64 3.91 9.36 10.62
C LYS A 64 2.55 9.71 10.02
N TYR A 65 2.31 9.35 8.76
CA TYR A 65 1.06 9.64 8.05
C TYR A 65 -0.16 8.94 8.68
N MET A 66 0.02 7.68 9.09
CA MET A 66 -1.05 6.87 9.67
C MET A 66 -1.14 6.99 11.20
N ASN A 67 -0.29 7.82 11.83
CA ASN A 67 -0.13 7.90 13.28
C ASN A 67 0.11 6.51 13.93
N LEU A 68 0.93 5.69 13.29
CA LEU A 68 1.30 4.34 13.76
C LEU A 68 2.77 4.30 14.16
N ASN A 69 3.13 3.30 14.96
CA ASN A 69 4.55 3.00 15.23
C ASN A 69 5.21 2.42 13.96
N PRO A 70 6.44 2.84 13.59
CA PRO A 70 7.21 2.23 12.49
C PRO A 70 7.31 0.70 12.57
N THR A 71 7.39 0.15 13.78
CA THR A 71 7.41 -1.30 14.02
C THR A 71 6.09 -1.96 13.61
N SER A 72 4.95 -1.29 13.86
CA SER A 72 3.62 -1.77 13.43
C SER A 72 3.51 -1.79 11.92
N VAL A 73 3.95 -0.73 11.24
CA VAL A 73 4.00 -0.68 9.76
C VAL A 73 4.89 -1.79 9.21
N SER A 74 6.09 -1.98 9.79
CA SER A 74 7.02 -3.05 9.39
C SER A 74 6.40 -4.43 9.58
N ARG A 75 5.65 -4.64 10.66
CA ARG A 75 4.91 -5.89 10.92
C ARG A 75 3.82 -6.10 9.89
N ILE A 76 3.03 -5.08 9.56
CA ILE A 76 1.98 -5.15 8.52
C ILE A 76 2.60 -5.56 7.18
N ILE A 77 3.72 -4.94 6.79
CA ILE A 77 4.45 -5.28 5.56
C ILE A 77 4.87 -6.75 5.55
N ARG A 78 5.51 -7.20 6.64
CA ARG A 78 6.04 -8.56 6.76
C ARG A 78 4.93 -9.61 6.76
N VAL A 79 3.88 -9.42 7.57
CA VAL A 79 2.78 -10.39 7.73
C VAL A 79 2.00 -10.53 6.43
N ASN A 80 1.69 -9.41 5.77
CA ASN A 80 0.92 -9.40 4.53
C ASN A 80 1.79 -9.57 3.27
N LYS A 81 3.10 -9.77 3.42
CA LYS A 81 4.06 -9.91 2.32
C LYS A 81 3.95 -8.77 1.29
N LEU A 82 3.72 -7.54 1.78
CA LEU A 82 3.66 -6.36 0.93
C LEU A 82 5.05 -6.12 0.32
N VAL A 83 5.08 -5.82 -0.98
CA VAL A 83 6.33 -5.72 -1.73
C VAL A 83 6.51 -4.30 -2.21
N VAL A 84 7.66 -3.70 -1.91
CA VAL A 84 8.08 -2.43 -2.49
C VAL A 84 8.35 -2.66 -3.98
N ARG A 85 7.60 -1.96 -4.83
CA ARG A 85 7.76 -2.04 -6.28
C ARG A 85 8.52 -0.82 -6.76
N TYR A 86 9.70 -1.05 -7.34
CA TYR A 86 10.46 -0.01 -8.01
C TYR A 86 9.81 0.30 -9.35
N ILE A 87 9.87 1.56 -9.75
CA ILE A 87 9.50 1.99 -11.10
C ILE A 87 10.76 1.96 -11.96
N VAL A 88 10.68 1.30 -13.10
CA VAL A 88 11.77 1.20 -14.08
C VAL A 88 11.35 1.89 -15.36
N ILE A 89 12.22 2.75 -15.88
CA ILE A 89 12.15 3.27 -17.24
C ILE A 89 13.31 2.64 -18.01
N GLU A 90 12.97 1.82 -19.02
CA GLU A 90 13.92 1.15 -19.89
C GLU A 90 13.88 1.77 -21.28
N ASP A 91 15.02 2.21 -21.80
CA ASP A 91 15.17 2.51 -23.22
C ASP A 91 15.21 1.18 -23.99
N THR A 92 14.25 0.95 -24.87
CA THR A 92 14.15 -0.33 -25.58
C THR A 92 15.23 -0.52 -26.64
N CYS A 93 15.85 0.56 -27.12
CA CYS A 93 16.92 0.49 -28.11
C CYS A 93 18.26 0.15 -27.46
N THR A 94 18.58 0.80 -26.34
CA THR A 94 19.88 0.65 -25.66
C THR A 94 19.86 -0.33 -24.48
N ARG A 95 18.67 -0.76 -24.04
CA ARG A 95 18.44 -1.55 -22.81
C ARG A 95 18.88 -0.86 -21.52
N HIS A 96 19.22 0.42 -21.58
CA HIS A 96 19.58 1.20 -20.40
C HIS A 96 18.37 1.42 -19.50
N LYS A 97 18.55 1.27 -18.18
CA LYS A 97 17.47 1.31 -17.19
C LYS A 97 17.72 2.39 -16.16
N LYS A 98 16.74 3.29 -16.00
CA LYS A 98 16.65 4.16 -14.82
C LYS A 98 15.63 3.59 -13.86
N ILE A 99 15.93 3.67 -12.57
CA ILE A 99 15.12 3.03 -11.53
C ILE A 99 14.84 4.00 -10.41
N PHE A 100 13.59 4.01 -10.00
CA PHE A 100 13.05 4.89 -8.99
C PHE A 100 12.41 4.04 -7.90
N LYS A 101 12.58 4.46 -6.64
CA LYS A 101 12.06 3.73 -5.47
C LYS A 101 10.53 3.73 -5.39
N GLY A 102 9.90 4.65 -6.09
CA GLY A 102 8.46 4.76 -6.20
C GLY A 102 8.07 6.04 -6.89
N PHE A 103 6.83 6.42 -6.71
CA PHE A 103 6.20 7.50 -7.46
C PHE A 103 6.80 8.87 -7.14
N LYS A 104 7.05 9.14 -5.86
CA LYS A 104 7.64 10.39 -5.40
C LYS A 104 9.01 10.65 -6.02
N ASP A 105 9.87 9.63 -6.01
CA ASP A 105 11.23 9.69 -6.55
C ASP A 105 11.25 9.96 -8.06
N LEU A 106 10.32 9.35 -8.80
CA LEU A 106 10.15 9.62 -10.23
C LEU A 106 9.56 11.03 -10.48
N SER A 107 8.58 11.45 -9.69
CA SER A 107 7.94 12.76 -9.87
C SER A 107 8.94 13.89 -9.61
N GLU A 108 9.72 13.80 -8.54
CA GLU A 108 10.79 14.76 -8.23
C GLU A 108 11.85 14.81 -9.34
N ALA A 109 12.23 13.67 -9.91
CA ALA A 109 13.16 13.62 -11.04
C ALA A 109 12.59 14.27 -12.31
N LEU A 110 11.28 14.19 -12.55
CA LEU A 110 10.61 14.81 -13.70
C LEU A 110 10.40 16.32 -13.50
N GLU A 111 10.02 16.74 -12.29
CA GLU A 111 9.89 18.16 -11.91
C GLU A 111 11.22 18.91 -12.06
N ASN A 112 12.34 18.29 -11.65
CA ASN A 112 13.68 18.86 -11.85
C ASN A 112 14.05 19.04 -13.33
N LEU A 113 13.35 18.36 -14.25
CA LEU A 113 13.50 18.51 -15.71
C LEU A 113 12.44 19.44 -16.33
N GLY A 114 11.61 20.10 -15.51
CA GLY A 114 10.53 20.98 -15.96
C GLY A 114 9.32 20.22 -16.52
N VAL A 115 9.17 18.93 -16.21
CA VAL A 115 8.05 18.11 -16.67
C VAL A 115 7.08 17.88 -15.53
N GLU A 116 5.92 18.52 -15.59
CA GLU A 116 4.83 18.25 -14.65
C GLU A 116 4.09 16.96 -15.03
N PHE A 117 3.99 16.03 -14.08
CA PHE A 117 3.23 14.79 -14.24
C PHE A 117 2.30 14.59 -13.05
N THR A 118 1.01 14.40 -13.32
CA THR A 118 0.05 14.06 -12.26
C THR A 118 0.17 12.60 -11.83
N HIS A 119 -0.19 12.32 -10.57
CA HIS A 119 -0.26 10.95 -10.05
C HIS A 119 -1.15 10.03 -10.90
N ARG A 120 -2.24 10.56 -11.46
CA ARG A 120 -3.14 9.79 -12.31
C ARG A 120 -2.47 9.37 -13.62
N GLN A 121 -1.73 10.28 -14.27
CA GLN A 121 -1.07 10.00 -15.56
C GLN A 121 0.03 8.96 -15.42
N LEU A 122 0.91 9.11 -14.42
CA LEU A 122 1.98 8.15 -14.17
C LEU A 122 1.43 6.78 -13.74
N SER A 123 0.34 6.73 -12.96
CA SER A 123 -0.32 5.46 -12.59
C SER A 123 -0.89 4.74 -13.82
N ASN A 124 -1.54 5.47 -14.74
CA ASN A 124 -2.03 4.93 -16.00
C ASN A 124 -0.88 4.41 -16.88
N ALA A 125 0.24 5.14 -16.94
CA ALA A 125 1.43 4.71 -17.68
C ALA A 125 2.02 3.40 -17.13
N LEU A 126 2.13 3.28 -15.81
CA LEU A 126 2.64 2.07 -15.14
C LEU A 126 1.71 0.87 -15.31
N SER A 127 0.40 1.09 -15.24
CA SER A 127 -0.60 0.04 -15.35
C SER A 127 -0.64 -0.58 -16.74
N SER A 128 -0.42 0.25 -17.76
CA SER A 128 -0.45 -0.20 -19.15
C SER A 128 0.88 -0.78 -19.64
N SER A 129 1.97 -0.57 -18.89
CA SER A 129 3.34 -0.94 -19.29
C SER A 129 3.70 -0.50 -20.72
N LYS A 130 3.05 0.57 -21.21
CA LYS A 130 3.11 1.01 -22.60
C LYS A 130 4.45 1.68 -22.89
N LEU A 131 4.81 1.67 -24.17
CA LEU A 131 5.92 2.47 -24.68
C LEU A 131 5.53 3.95 -24.68
N ILE A 132 6.34 4.77 -24.02
CA ILE A 132 6.28 6.22 -24.04
C ILE A 132 7.12 6.69 -25.23
N GLN A 133 6.51 7.50 -26.10
CA GLN A 133 7.12 8.02 -27.33
C GLN A 133 7.71 6.91 -28.25
N GLY A 134 7.21 5.68 -28.15
CA GLY A 134 7.69 4.54 -28.94
C GLY A 134 9.09 4.02 -28.59
N ARG A 135 9.78 4.59 -27.58
CA ARG A 135 11.17 4.24 -27.23
C ARG A 135 11.36 3.75 -25.80
N TYR A 136 10.57 4.26 -24.86
CA TYR A 136 10.80 3.98 -23.44
C TYR A 136 9.69 3.11 -22.88
N LYS A 137 10.04 1.99 -22.25
CA LYS A 137 9.09 1.14 -21.54
C LYS A 137 9.10 1.48 -20.06
N MET A 138 7.93 1.74 -19.48
CA MET A 138 7.80 1.98 -18.04
C MET A 138 7.09 0.79 -17.36
N TYR A 139 7.64 0.25 -16.27
CA TYR A 139 7.05 -0.89 -15.57
C TYR A 139 7.49 -0.98 -14.10
N ARG A 140 6.80 -1.81 -13.30
CA ARG A 140 7.12 -2.06 -11.89
C ARG A 140 7.90 -3.36 -11.69
N VAL A 141 8.93 -3.36 -10.85
CA VAL A 141 9.69 -4.57 -10.47
C VAL A 141 9.79 -4.76 -8.96
N LYS A 142 9.69 -6.02 -8.50
CA LYS A 142 9.72 -6.41 -7.08
C LYS A 142 11.14 -6.50 -6.48
N LYS A 143 12.14 -6.78 -7.32
CA LYS A 143 13.53 -6.91 -6.94
C LYS A 143 14.40 -6.32 -8.05
N ILE A 144 15.31 -5.45 -7.66
CA ILE A 144 16.45 -5.10 -8.51
C ILE A 144 17.52 -6.14 -8.16
N ASN A 145 17.63 -7.21 -8.95
CA ASN A 145 18.82 -8.06 -8.85
C ASN A 145 19.99 -7.15 -9.20
N ARG A 146 20.91 -6.93 -8.24
CA ARG A 146 22.14 -6.12 -8.34
C ARG A 146 22.41 -5.70 -9.78
N ILE A 147 21.82 -4.56 -10.18
CA ILE A 147 22.25 -3.95 -11.42
C ILE A 147 23.66 -3.51 -11.10
N LYS A 148 24.64 -4.11 -11.78
CA LYS A 148 25.99 -3.58 -11.80
C LYS A 148 25.82 -2.12 -12.26
N VAL A 149 25.87 -1.21 -11.31
CA VAL A 149 26.12 0.20 -11.59
C VAL A 149 27.53 0.15 -12.18
N GLY A 150 27.60 0.13 -13.50
CA GLY A 150 28.87 0.09 -14.19
C GLY A 150 29.53 1.45 -14.01
N GLY A 151 30.71 1.43 -13.38
CA GLY A 151 31.79 2.42 -13.50
C GLY A 151 31.44 3.85 -13.15
#